data_AF-A0A6B8JTG4-F1
#
_entry.id   AF-A0A6B8JTG4-F1
#
_cell.length_a   1.000
_cell.length_b   1.000
_cell.length_c   1.000
_cell.angle_alpha   90.00
_cell.angle_beta   90.00
_cell.angle_gamma   90.00
#
_symmetry.space_group_name_H-M   'P 1'
#
loop_
_entity.id
_entity.type
_entity.pdbx_description
1 polymer ?
#
loop_
_entity_poly.entity_id
_entity_poly.type
_entity_poly.pdbx_seq_one_letter_code
_entity_poly.pdbx_strand_id
1 'polypeptide(L)'
;MVQIDLNDRRLELDDRWLELAAQEARYQWEGDEGRLAKWLQSAPDISEQGLRKWLTKWKLARVNPLLYREVLARELQKAREELRNTGARDLPKAVGKLSTALKENGASPTRQTSLASKFVFSLFPGSIPPYDQFGRQGLGAFFEDDIEAHDYSQYFKLFMKFHEALCSNNRAEKVIAQRLPKNSSYLSQVLRMRFADKCLMLIGGFDPKRMER
;
A
#
# COMPACT_ATOMS: atom_id res chain seq x y z
N MET A 1 21.58 8.46 10.64
CA MET A 1 21.51 8.18 9.19
C MET A 1 21.63 6.69 8.94
N VAL A 2 20.63 6.11 8.29
CA VAL A 2 20.54 4.71 7.86
C VAL A 2 20.84 4.62 6.38
N GLN A 3 21.77 3.74 6.03
CA GLN A 3 22.14 3.49 4.64
C GLN A 3 21.42 2.26 4.14
N ILE A 4 20.73 2.43 3.01
CA ILE A 4 20.03 1.37 2.31
C ILE A 4 20.75 1.21 0.98
N ASP A 5 21.44 0.09 0.84
CA ASP A 5 22.20 -0.26 -0.36
C ASP A 5 21.35 -1.17 -1.25
N LEU A 6 21.00 -0.68 -2.44
CA LEU A 6 20.21 -1.40 -3.43
C LEU A 6 20.77 -1.13 -4.82
N ASN A 7 21.15 -2.20 -5.54
CA ASN A 7 21.52 -2.14 -6.95
C ASN A 7 22.60 -1.07 -7.25
N ASP A 8 23.71 -1.12 -6.50
CA ASP A 8 24.85 -0.19 -6.57
C ASP A 8 24.56 1.27 -6.21
N ARG A 9 23.33 1.56 -5.74
CA ARG A 9 22.95 2.87 -5.21
C ARG A 9 22.76 2.81 -3.70
N ARG A 10 23.20 3.88 -3.05
CA ARG A 10 23.08 4.08 -1.61
C ARG A 10 22.24 5.31 -1.38
N LEU A 11 21.13 5.14 -0.67
CA LEU A 11 20.37 6.27 -0.14
C LEU A 11 20.48 6.30 1.38
N GLU A 12 20.58 7.52 1.89
CA GLU A 12 20.63 7.80 3.31
C GLU A 12 19.25 8.25 3.78
N LEU A 13 18.67 7.52 4.72
CA LEU A 13 17.47 7.94 5.43
C LEU A 13 17.88 8.54 6.77
N ASP A 14 17.33 9.72 7.09
CA ASP A 14 17.46 10.29 8.44
C ASP A 14 16.82 9.35 9.47
N ASP A 15 17.44 9.21 10.64
CA ASP A 15 16.88 8.44 11.75
C ASP A 15 15.52 9.02 12.17
N ARG A 16 15.35 10.35 12.07
CA ARG A 16 14.06 11.03 12.31
C ARG A 16 12.97 10.55 11.34
N TRP A 17 13.33 10.30 10.08
CA TRP A 17 12.38 9.80 9.08
C TRP A 17 11.97 8.36 9.34
N LEU A 18 12.86 7.52 9.87
CA LEU A 18 12.49 6.18 10.33
C LEU A 18 11.49 6.24 11.48
N GLU A 19 11.75 7.08 12.48
CA GLU A 19 10.81 7.21 13.61
C GLU A 19 9.44 7.72 13.16
N LEU A 20 9.43 8.76 12.30
CA LEU A 20 8.23 9.33 11.74
C LEU A 20 7.44 8.30 10.90
N ALA A 21 8.13 7.56 10.03
CA ALA A 21 7.53 6.52 9.21
C ALA A 21 6.92 5.40 10.07
N ALA A 22 7.59 4.99 11.16
CA ALA A 22 7.08 3.96 12.05
C ALA A 22 5.84 4.47 12.83
N GLN A 23 5.88 5.70 13.35
CA GLN A 23 4.75 6.32 14.02
C GLN A 23 3.54 6.43 13.09
N GLU A 24 3.73 6.92 11.87
CA GLU A 24 2.64 7.09 10.90
C GLU A 24 2.09 5.73 10.42
N ALA A 25 2.95 4.73 10.20
CA ALA A 25 2.53 3.38 9.84
C ALA A 25 1.59 2.79 10.91
N ARG A 26 1.96 2.93 12.19
CA ARG A 26 1.14 2.49 13.31
C ARG A 26 -0.15 3.30 13.42
N TYR A 27 -0.06 4.63 13.42
CA TYR A 27 -1.22 5.51 13.56
C TYR A 27 -2.27 5.28 12.47
N GLN A 28 -1.85 5.18 11.20
CA GLN A 28 -2.78 4.92 10.10
C GLN A 28 -3.48 3.58 10.26
N TRP A 29 -2.73 2.53 10.63
CA TRP A 29 -3.24 1.17 10.77
C TRP A 29 -4.17 1.01 11.98
N GLU A 30 -3.78 1.51 13.15
CA GLU A 30 -4.59 1.48 14.37
C GLU A 30 -5.83 2.37 14.27
N GLY A 31 -5.78 3.42 13.44
CA GLY A 31 -6.94 4.24 13.10
C GLY A 31 -7.85 3.61 12.04
N ASP A 32 -8.24 4.45 11.08
CA ASP A 32 -9.26 4.06 10.10
C ASP A 32 -8.82 2.99 9.10
N GLU A 33 -7.51 2.86 8.80
CA GLU A 33 -7.05 1.93 7.77
C GLU A 33 -7.32 0.47 8.15
N GLY A 34 -6.88 0.06 9.35
CA GLY A 34 -7.09 -1.30 9.83
C GLY A 34 -8.57 -1.61 10.08
N ARG A 35 -9.34 -0.62 10.57
CA ARG A 35 -10.80 -0.76 10.72
C ARG A 35 -11.50 -1.00 9.38
N LEU A 36 -11.15 -0.22 8.35
CA LEU A 36 -11.76 -0.34 7.02
C LEU A 36 -11.27 -1.58 6.28
N ALA A 37 -10.03 -2.01 6.48
CA ALA A 37 -9.52 -3.30 5.98
C ALA A 37 -10.32 -4.46 6.59
N LYS A 38 -10.51 -4.48 7.91
CA LYS A 38 -11.36 -5.48 8.60
C LYS A 38 -12.78 -5.49 8.05
N TRP A 39 -13.39 -4.31 7.88
CA TRP A 39 -14.71 -4.18 7.26
C TRP A 39 -14.73 -4.78 5.85
N LEU A 40 -13.77 -4.44 4.98
CA LEU A 40 -13.68 -5.02 3.63
C LEU A 40 -13.54 -6.54 3.65
N GLN A 41 -12.80 -7.09 4.62
CA GLN A 41 -12.59 -8.53 4.73
C GLN A 41 -13.83 -9.28 5.22
N SER A 42 -14.58 -8.71 6.17
CA SER A 42 -15.63 -9.44 6.90
C SER A 42 -17.08 -9.04 6.59
N ALA A 43 -17.32 -7.86 6.01
CA ALA A 43 -18.67 -7.41 5.71
C ALA A 43 -19.35 -8.36 4.70
N PRO A 44 -20.67 -8.61 4.82
CA PRO A 44 -21.38 -9.45 3.85
C PRO A 44 -21.28 -8.88 2.43
N ASP A 45 -21.42 -7.57 2.30
CA ASP A 45 -21.36 -6.82 1.04
C ASP A 45 -20.50 -5.54 1.15
N ILE A 46 -20.05 -5.03 0.00
CA ILE A 46 -19.42 -3.72 -0.11
C ILE A 46 -20.52 -2.66 -0.31
N SER A 47 -21.11 -2.18 0.78
CA SER A 47 -22.13 -1.14 0.72
C SER A 47 -21.57 0.21 0.23
N GLU A 48 -22.41 1.05 -0.39
CA GLU A 48 -22.00 2.36 -0.91
C GLU A 48 -21.41 3.25 0.19
N GLN A 49 -22.00 3.24 1.39
CA GLN A 49 -21.51 4.04 2.52
C GLN A 49 -20.12 3.57 2.95
N GLY A 50 -19.89 2.26 3.03
CA GLY A 50 -18.58 1.70 3.35
C GLY A 50 -17.55 2.01 2.27
N LEU A 51 -17.93 1.85 1.00
CA LEU A 51 -17.09 2.21 -0.15
C LEU A 51 -16.70 3.69 -0.12
N ARG A 52 -17.64 4.60 0.18
CA ARG A 52 -17.35 6.04 0.31
C ARG A 52 -16.31 6.32 1.40
N LYS A 53 -16.45 5.70 2.58
CA LYS A 53 -15.49 5.85 3.69
C LYS A 53 -14.11 5.33 3.27
N TRP A 54 -14.07 4.17 2.63
CA TRP A 54 -12.83 3.56 2.12
C TRP A 54 -12.15 4.42 1.06
N LEU A 55 -12.87 4.86 0.02
CA LEU A 55 -12.37 5.76 -1.02
C LEU A 55 -11.83 7.07 -0.44
N THR A 56 -12.49 7.62 0.59
CA THR A 56 -12.06 8.85 1.26
C THR A 56 -10.74 8.65 1.99
N LYS A 57 -10.62 7.56 2.77
CA LYS A 57 -9.38 7.21 3.49
C LYS A 57 -8.20 7.09 2.53
N TRP A 58 -8.41 6.48 1.38
CA TRP A 58 -7.37 6.27 0.36
C TRP A 58 -7.16 7.44 -0.61
N LYS A 59 -7.87 8.56 -0.41
CA LYS A 59 -7.85 9.75 -1.28
C LYS A 59 -8.25 9.45 -2.74
N LEU A 60 -9.10 8.45 -2.93
CA LEU A 60 -9.60 7.99 -4.24
C LEU A 60 -10.99 8.55 -4.59
N ALA A 61 -11.67 9.19 -3.63
CA ALA A 61 -13.05 9.66 -3.80
C ALA A 61 -13.23 10.67 -4.94
N ARG A 62 -12.22 11.49 -5.23
CA ARG A 62 -12.26 12.48 -6.32
C ARG A 62 -12.18 11.84 -7.70
N VAL A 63 -11.37 10.78 -7.85
CA VAL A 63 -11.17 10.07 -9.12
C VAL A 63 -12.18 8.93 -9.32
N ASN A 64 -13.09 8.73 -8.37
CA ASN A 64 -14.21 7.78 -8.41
C ASN A 64 -15.52 8.50 -8.03
N PRO A 65 -16.07 9.31 -8.96
CA PRO A 65 -17.28 10.10 -8.69
C PRO A 65 -18.50 9.21 -8.49
N LEU A 66 -19.56 9.80 -7.90
CA LEU A 66 -20.77 9.09 -7.46
C LEU A 66 -21.36 8.15 -8.52
N LEU A 67 -21.39 8.61 -9.78
CA LEU A 67 -21.99 7.89 -10.89
C LEU A 67 -21.39 6.49 -11.16
N TYR A 68 -20.14 6.25 -10.74
CA TYR A 68 -19.48 4.95 -10.91
C TYR A 68 -19.56 4.06 -9.67
N ARG A 69 -20.01 4.58 -8.51
CA ARG A 69 -19.80 3.90 -7.21
C ARG A 69 -20.59 2.62 -7.05
N GLU A 70 -21.81 2.56 -7.59
CA GLU A 70 -22.61 1.34 -7.55
C GLU A 70 -21.95 0.21 -8.34
N VAL A 71 -21.56 0.50 -9.59
CA VAL A 71 -20.85 -0.46 -10.45
C VAL A 71 -19.52 -0.86 -9.81
N LEU A 72 -18.77 0.10 -9.27
CA LEU A 72 -17.52 -0.15 -8.55
C LEU A 72 -17.71 -1.05 -7.34
N ALA A 73 -18.72 -0.82 -6.50
CA ALA A 73 -19.02 -1.66 -5.35
C ALA A 73 -19.27 -3.11 -5.77
N ARG A 74 -20.08 -3.32 -6.81
CA ARG A 74 -20.39 -4.65 -7.35
C ARG A 74 -19.17 -5.36 -7.91
N GLU A 75 -18.34 -4.67 -8.69
CA GLU A 75 -17.14 -5.28 -9.28
C GLU A 75 -16.07 -5.57 -8.22
N LEU A 76 -15.92 -4.70 -7.20
CA LEU A 76 -15.07 -4.99 -6.05
C LEU A 76 -15.59 -6.16 -5.21
N GLN A 77 -16.90 -6.33 -5.09
CA GLN A 77 -17.49 -7.48 -4.38
C GLN A 77 -17.12 -8.80 -5.09
N LYS A 78 -17.30 -8.88 -6.41
CA LYS A 78 -16.89 -10.05 -7.20
C LYS A 78 -15.39 -10.32 -7.06
N ALA A 79 -14.58 -9.26 -7.22
CA ALA A 79 -13.13 -9.38 -7.07
C ALA A 79 -12.72 -9.86 -5.67
N ARG A 80 -13.41 -9.43 -4.60
CA ARG A 80 -13.16 -9.91 -3.24
C ARG A 80 -13.33 -11.43 -3.13
N GLU A 81 -14.37 -11.96 -3.75
CA GLU A 81 -14.67 -13.40 -3.75
C GLU A 81 -13.61 -14.20 -4.52
N GLU A 82 -13.21 -13.71 -5.69
CA GLU A 82 -12.14 -14.32 -6.50
C GLU A 82 -10.78 -14.29 -5.78
N LEU A 83 -10.46 -13.15 -5.14
CA LEU A 83 -9.19 -12.95 -4.46
C LEU A 83 -9.02 -13.82 -3.21
N ARG A 84 -10.10 -14.25 -2.55
CA ARG A 84 -10.02 -15.14 -1.36
C ARG A 84 -9.24 -16.42 -1.62
N ASN A 85 -9.28 -16.92 -2.86
CA ASN A 85 -8.60 -18.14 -3.27
C ASN A 85 -7.24 -17.87 -3.96
N THR A 86 -6.81 -16.61 -4.03
CA THR A 86 -5.56 -16.23 -4.67
C THR A 86 -4.40 -16.40 -3.70
N GLY A 87 -3.39 -17.19 -4.09
CA GLY A 87 -2.17 -17.35 -3.32
C GLY A 87 -1.37 -16.04 -3.24
N ALA A 88 -0.60 -15.85 -2.16
CA ALA A 88 0.16 -14.61 -1.92
C ALA A 88 1.09 -14.21 -3.09
N ARG A 89 1.67 -15.20 -3.78
CA ARG A 89 2.56 -14.99 -4.94
C ARG A 89 1.84 -14.41 -6.17
N ASP A 90 0.54 -14.64 -6.30
CA ASP A 90 -0.26 -14.23 -7.45
C ASP A 90 -0.99 -12.90 -7.24
N LEU A 91 -1.02 -12.39 -6.00
CA LEU A 91 -1.66 -11.10 -5.67
C LEU A 91 -1.18 -9.93 -6.54
N PRO A 92 0.12 -9.77 -6.87
CA PRO A 92 0.57 -8.68 -7.73
C PRO A 92 -0.04 -8.73 -9.14
N LYS A 93 -0.15 -9.94 -9.72
CA LYS A 93 -0.81 -10.15 -11.01
C LYS A 93 -2.30 -9.86 -10.92
N ALA A 94 -2.93 -10.22 -9.80
CA ALA A 94 -4.35 -9.96 -9.56
C ALA A 94 -4.67 -8.45 -9.50
N VAL A 95 -3.78 -7.61 -8.98
CA VAL A 95 -3.93 -6.14 -9.03
C VAL A 95 -4.00 -5.65 -10.48
N GLY A 96 -3.10 -6.14 -11.34
CA GLY A 96 -3.10 -5.79 -12.77
C GLY A 96 -4.41 -6.15 -13.44
N LYS A 97 -4.87 -7.40 -13.27
CA LYS A 97 -6.15 -7.89 -13.80
C LYS A 97 -7.35 -7.08 -13.29
N LEU A 98 -7.41 -6.83 -11.99
CA LEU A 98 -8.48 -6.04 -11.38
C LEU A 98 -8.52 -4.62 -11.96
N SER A 99 -7.38 -3.95 -12.10
CA SER A 99 -7.33 -2.59 -12.65
C SER A 99 -7.87 -2.51 -14.08
N THR A 100 -7.66 -3.56 -14.87
CA THR A 100 -8.17 -3.68 -16.25
C THR A 100 -9.67 -3.99 -16.24
N ALA A 101 -10.10 -4.98 -15.46
CA ALA A 101 -11.50 -5.37 -15.35
C ALA A 101 -12.40 -4.22 -14.87
N LEU A 102 -11.95 -3.42 -13.89
CA LEU A 102 -12.73 -2.26 -13.42
C LEU A 102 -12.95 -1.22 -14.52
N LYS A 103 -11.98 -1.01 -15.41
CA LYS A 103 -12.15 -0.12 -16.57
C LYS A 103 -13.12 -0.74 -17.58
N GLU A 104 -12.90 -2.01 -17.94
CA GLU A 104 -13.68 -2.71 -18.97
C GLU A 104 -15.16 -2.85 -18.57
N ASN A 105 -15.45 -3.05 -17.28
CA ASN A 105 -16.80 -3.19 -16.75
C ASN A 105 -17.46 -1.83 -16.41
N GLY A 106 -16.83 -0.71 -16.76
CA GLY A 106 -17.36 0.63 -16.50
C GLY A 106 -17.43 1.02 -15.02
N ALA A 107 -16.67 0.34 -14.14
CA ALA A 107 -16.55 0.68 -12.73
C ALA A 107 -15.61 1.87 -12.48
N SER A 108 -14.73 2.19 -13.43
CA SER A 108 -13.88 3.38 -13.39
C SER A 108 -13.69 3.98 -14.78
N PRO A 109 -13.55 5.31 -14.91
CA PRO A 109 -13.38 5.98 -16.21
C PRO A 109 -12.03 5.67 -16.88
N THR A 110 -11.03 5.30 -16.09
CA THR A 110 -9.67 4.96 -16.54
C THR A 110 -9.16 3.72 -15.83
N ARG A 111 -8.02 3.17 -16.27
CA ARG A 111 -7.33 2.10 -15.55
C ARG A 111 -6.75 2.67 -14.25
N GLN A 112 -7.17 2.15 -13.10
CA GLN A 112 -6.77 2.68 -11.79
C GLN A 112 -5.98 1.66 -10.95
N THR A 113 -4.68 1.48 -11.25
CA THR A 113 -3.79 0.58 -10.49
C THR A 113 -3.67 0.96 -9.02
N SER A 114 -3.70 2.26 -8.68
CA SER A 114 -3.71 2.70 -7.28
C SER A 114 -4.96 2.23 -6.53
N LEU A 115 -6.15 2.29 -7.16
CA LEU A 115 -7.38 1.77 -6.55
C LEU A 115 -7.30 0.25 -6.37
N ALA A 116 -6.95 -0.48 -7.42
CA ALA A 116 -6.86 -1.94 -7.37
C ALA A 116 -5.84 -2.41 -6.32
N SER A 117 -4.63 -1.84 -6.29
CA SER A 117 -3.61 -2.20 -5.30
C SER A 117 -4.02 -1.92 -3.86
N LYS A 118 -4.68 -0.78 -3.60
CA LYS A 118 -5.17 -0.42 -2.26
C LYS A 118 -6.31 -1.34 -1.82
N PHE A 119 -7.14 -1.79 -2.77
CA PHE A 119 -8.19 -2.75 -2.51
C PHE A 119 -7.60 -4.12 -2.13
N VAL A 120 -6.69 -4.65 -2.95
CA VAL A 120 -6.01 -5.92 -2.67
C VAL A 120 -5.18 -5.83 -1.39
N PHE A 121 -4.49 -4.70 -1.14
CA PHE A 121 -3.84 -4.40 0.13
C PHE A 121 -4.82 -4.48 1.31
N SER A 122 -6.00 -3.88 1.20
CA SER A 122 -7.00 -3.90 2.29
C SER A 122 -7.49 -5.32 2.59
N LEU A 123 -7.44 -6.24 1.62
CA LEU A 123 -7.76 -7.65 1.80
C LEU A 123 -6.57 -8.47 2.31
N PHE A 124 -5.32 -8.12 1.94
CA PHE A 124 -4.10 -8.87 2.26
C PHE A 124 -2.94 -7.95 2.74
N PRO A 125 -3.12 -7.17 3.80
CA PRO A 125 -2.25 -6.05 4.16
C PRO A 125 -0.82 -6.45 4.56
N GLY A 126 -0.58 -7.72 4.88
CA GLY A 126 0.75 -8.26 5.20
C GLY A 126 1.50 -8.85 4.00
N SER A 127 0.84 -8.99 2.85
CA SER A 127 1.36 -9.74 1.69
C SER A 127 1.70 -8.86 0.49
N ILE A 128 1.12 -7.66 0.44
CA ILE A 128 1.20 -6.78 -0.71
C ILE A 128 1.20 -5.33 -0.20
N PRO A 129 1.98 -4.39 -0.76
CA PRO A 129 1.93 -2.96 -0.42
C PRO A 129 0.91 -2.21 -1.29
N PRO A 130 0.36 -1.07 -0.85
CA PRO A 130 -0.41 -0.22 -1.75
C PRO A 130 0.49 0.44 -2.81
N TYR A 131 -0.08 0.79 -3.97
CA TYR A 131 0.59 1.58 -5.00
C TYR A 131 0.29 3.07 -4.80
N ASP A 132 1.31 3.83 -4.43
CA ASP A 132 1.25 5.28 -4.25
C ASP A 132 2.28 5.99 -5.16
N GLN A 133 1.95 7.21 -5.60
CA GLN A 133 2.83 7.99 -6.46
C GLN A 133 4.17 8.30 -5.79
N PHE A 134 4.15 8.67 -4.51
CA PHE A 134 5.39 8.97 -3.78
C PHE A 134 6.20 7.71 -3.51
N GLY A 135 5.54 6.58 -3.22
CA GLY A 135 6.20 5.29 -3.10
C GLY A 135 6.91 4.87 -4.40
N ARG A 136 6.26 5.11 -5.56
CA ARG A 136 6.85 4.87 -6.88
C ARG A 136 8.06 5.77 -7.13
N GLN A 137 7.95 7.07 -6.82
CA GLN A 137 9.07 8.02 -6.93
C GLN A 137 10.24 7.63 -6.03
N GLY A 138 9.96 7.19 -4.80
CA GLY A 138 10.98 6.69 -3.89
C GLY A 138 11.72 5.48 -4.42
N LEU A 139 11.02 4.54 -5.09
CA LEU A 139 11.67 3.40 -5.75
C LEU A 139 12.49 3.81 -6.97
N GLY A 140 12.03 4.79 -7.76
CA GLY A 140 12.78 5.33 -8.91
C GLY A 140 14.16 5.88 -8.51
N ALA A 141 14.29 6.41 -7.29
CA ALA A 141 15.58 6.86 -6.77
C ALA A 141 16.62 5.73 -6.64
N PHE A 142 16.19 4.49 -6.39
CA PHE A 142 17.06 3.31 -6.25
C PHE A 142 17.25 2.49 -7.54
N PHE A 143 16.25 2.46 -8.43
CA PHE A 143 16.20 1.48 -9.52
C PHE A 143 16.09 2.10 -10.93
N GLU A 144 16.40 3.40 -11.07
CA GLU A 144 16.20 4.20 -12.29
C GLU A 144 14.72 4.39 -12.70
N ASP A 145 14.47 5.39 -13.55
CA ASP A 145 13.21 5.58 -14.27
C ASP A 145 13.19 4.55 -15.44
N ASP A 146 12.25 3.63 -15.62
CA ASP A 146 10.80 3.70 -15.49
C ASP A 146 10.24 2.44 -14.81
N ILE A 147 9.58 2.61 -13.65
CA ILE A 147 8.51 1.68 -13.28
C ILE A 147 7.36 1.96 -14.24
N GLU A 148 7.13 1.06 -15.19
CA GLU A 148 6.10 1.26 -16.22
C GLU A 148 4.76 1.63 -15.57
N ALA A 149 4.11 2.64 -16.15
CA ALA A 149 2.81 3.06 -15.65
C ALA A 149 1.87 1.86 -15.65
N HIS A 150 1.22 1.62 -14.50
CA HIS A 150 0.33 0.49 -14.28
C HIS A 150 0.97 -0.90 -14.18
N ASP A 151 2.30 -1.05 -14.28
CA ASP A 151 2.98 -2.31 -13.96
C ASP A 151 3.15 -2.47 -12.45
N TYR A 152 2.10 -2.98 -11.82
CA TYR A 152 2.12 -3.28 -10.41
C TYR A 152 3.07 -4.44 -10.04
N SER A 153 3.30 -5.39 -10.94
CA SER A 153 4.16 -6.55 -10.66
C SER A 153 5.62 -6.13 -10.54
N GLN A 154 6.09 -5.24 -11.42
CA GLN A 154 7.41 -4.63 -11.33
C GLN A 154 7.53 -3.80 -10.06
N TYR A 155 6.54 -2.93 -9.77
CA TYR A 155 6.50 -2.16 -8.52
C TYR A 155 6.61 -3.05 -7.28
N PHE A 156 5.82 -4.12 -7.20
CA PHE A 156 5.84 -5.06 -6.10
C PHE A 156 7.22 -5.71 -5.93
N LYS A 157 7.82 -6.19 -7.02
CA LYS A 157 9.15 -6.80 -6.99
C LYS A 157 10.20 -5.86 -6.42
N LEU A 158 10.21 -4.60 -6.86
CA LEU A 158 11.15 -3.59 -6.39
C LEU A 158 10.88 -3.17 -4.94
N PHE A 159 9.60 -3.02 -4.57
CA PHE A 159 9.19 -2.78 -3.19
C PHE A 159 9.70 -3.89 -2.25
N MET A 160 9.54 -5.16 -2.63
CA MET A 160 9.96 -6.26 -1.76
C MET A 160 11.48 -6.31 -1.57
N LYS A 161 12.27 -5.98 -2.61
CA LYS A 161 13.73 -5.80 -2.48
C LYS A 161 14.06 -4.68 -1.49
N PHE A 162 13.39 -3.54 -1.60
CA PHE A 162 13.56 -2.43 -0.66
C PHE A 162 13.17 -2.82 0.76
N HIS A 163 12.01 -3.47 0.94
CA HIS A 163 11.53 -3.92 2.23
C HIS A 163 12.51 -4.89 2.90
N GLU A 164 13.06 -5.83 2.15
CA GLU A 164 14.09 -6.76 2.63
C GLU A 164 15.36 -6.00 3.07
N ALA A 165 15.91 -5.12 2.22
CA ALA A 165 17.09 -4.33 2.57
C ALA A 165 16.86 -3.43 3.80
N LEU A 166 15.67 -2.81 3.91
CA LEU A 166 15.30 -2.00 5.06
C LEU A 166 15.23 -2.86 6.34
N CYS A 167 14.59 -4.03 6.29
CA CYS A 167 14.46 -4.93 7.45
C CYS A 167 15.77 -5.66 7.79
N SER A 168 16.74 -5.74 6.89
CA SER A 168 18.08 -6.23 7.19
C SER A 168 18.98 -5.17 7.84
N ASN A 169 18.54 -3.90 7.88
CA ASN A 169 19.32 -2.83 8.50
C ASN A 169 19.12 -2.80 10.03
N ASN A 170 20.19 -2.95 10.79
CA ASN A 170 20.17 -2.99 12.26
C ASN A 170 19.47 -1.79 12.91
N ARG A 171 19.58 -0.60 12.34
CA ARG A 171 18.95 0.60 12.90
C ARG A 171 17.45 0.64 12.59
N ALA A 172 17.06 0.29 11.37
CA ALA A 172 15.64 0.17 11.03
C ALA A 172 14.96 -0.93 11.88
N GLU A 173 15.61 -2.07 12.07
CA GLU A 173 15.12 -3.12 12.99
C GLU A 173 14.98 -2.63 14.42
N LYS A 174 15.93 -1.82 14.92
CA LYS A 174 15.81 -1.20 16.24
C LYS A 174 14.57 -0.30 16.34
N VAL A 175 14.31 0.53 15.33
CA VAL A 175 13.11 1.39 15.27
C VAL A 175 11.84 0.54 15.23
N ILE A 176 11.81 -0.49 14.37
CA ILE A 176 10.67 -1.42 14.29
C ILE A 176 10.41 -2.07 15.65
N ALA A 177 11.45 -2.60 16.31
CA ALA A 177 11.32 -3.25 17.61
C ALA A 177 10.80 -2.31 18.72
N GLN A 178 11.19 -1.03 18.68
CA GLN A 178 10.78 -0.04 19.67
C GLN A 178 9.39 0.56 19.41
N ARG A 179 9.05 0.83 18.14
CA ARG A 179 7.87 1.62 17.77
C ARG A 179 6.68 0.78 17.29
N LEU A 180 6.92 -0.44 16.80
CA LEU A 180 5.92 -1.34 16.21
C LEU A 180 5.80 -2.63 17.07
N PRO A 181 5.25 -2.55 18.29
CA PRO A 181 5.24 -3.68 19.22
C PRO A 181 4.48 -4.89 18.68
N LYS A 182 4.97 -6.08 19.02
CA LYS A 182 4.47 -7.38 18.54
C LYS A 182 3.21 -7.80 19.30
N ASN A 183 2.05 -7.23 18.96
CA ASN A 183 0.77 -7.70 19.52
C ASN A 183 0.26 -8.97 18.78
N SER A 184 0.77 -9.26 17.57
CA SER A 184 0.66 -10.54 16.86
C SER A 184 1.65 -10.59 15.66
N SER A 185 1.98 -11.77 15.15
CA SER A 185 2.85 -11.93 13.98
C SER A 185 2.25 -11.29 12.71
N TYR A 186 0.95 -11.48 12.50
CA TYR A 186 0.23 -10.86 11.39
C TYR A 186 0.26 -9.33 11.45
N LEU A 187 -0.07 -8.75 12.61
CA LEU A 187 -0.02 -7.30 12.79
C LEU A 187 1.41 -6.76 12.61
N SER A 188 2.40 -7.47 13.12
CA SER A 188 3.82 -7.12 12.93
C SER A 188 4.19 -7.07 11.44
N GLN A 189 3.73 -8.02 10.63
CA GLN A 189 4.02 -8.02 9.19
C GLN A 189 3.33 -6.85 8.47
N VAL A 190 2.07 -6.57 8.80
CA VAL A 190 1.36 -5.41 8.25
C VAL A 190 2.11 -4.12 8.56
N LEU A 191 2.47 -3.91 9.83
CA LEU A 191 3.17 -2.70 10.25
C LEU A 191 4.55 -2.56 9.59
N ARG A 192 5.28 -3.66 9.35
CA ARG A 192 6.55 -3.66 8.59
C ARG A 192 6.35 -3.26 7.14
N MET A 193 5.33 -3.81 6.46
CA MET A 193 4.98 -3.41 5.09
C MET A 193 4.58 -1.93 5.02
N ARG A 194 3.79 -1.44 5.99
CA ARG A 194 3.41 -0.01 6.07
C ARG A 194 4.57 0.89 6.40
N PHE A 195 5.48 0.45 7.27
CA PHE A 195 6.70 1.18 7.59
C PHE A 195 7.58 1.38 6.35
N ALA A 196 7.80 0.33 5.56
CA ALA A 196 8.53 0.42 4.30
C ALA A 196 7.83 1.36 3.29
N ASP A 197 6.50 1.29 3.17
CA ASP A 197 5.70 2.23 2.36
C ASP A 197 5.94 3.69 2.79
N LYS A 198 5.92 3.99 4.10
CA LYS A 198 6.15 5.36 4.59
C LYS A 198 7.58 5.83 4.36
N CYS A 199 8.57 4.95 4.53
CA CYS A 199 9.95 5.28 4.18
C CYS A 199 10.07 5.64 2.70
N LEU A 200 9.51 4.83 1.79
CA LEU A 200 9.54 5.13 0.36
C LEU A 200 8.81 6.42 0.01
N MET A 201 7.68 6.71 0.64
CA MET A 201 6.98 7.98 0.44
C MET A 201 7.87 9.18 0.80
N LEU A 202 8.59 9.13 1.94
CA LEU A 202 9.50 10.19 2.36
C LEU A 202 10.68 10.35 1.38
N ILE A 203 11.28 9.24 0.94
CA ILE A 203 12.34 9.24 -0.10
C ILE A 203 11.81 9.85 -1.41
N GLY A 204 10.57 9.52 -1.78
CA GLY A 204 9.90 10.06 -2.96
C GLY A 204 9.46 11.52 -2.85
N GLY A 205 9.82 12.24 -1.77
CA GLY A 205 9.54 13.66 -1.60
C GLY A 205 8.16 13.97 -1.02
N PHE A 206 7.50 13.01 -0.36
CA PHE A 206 6.30 13.32 0.43
C PHE A 206 6.67 14.24 1.61
N ASP A 207 5.92 15.33 1.77
CA ASP A 207 6.14 16.30 2.84
C ASP A 207 6.05 15.65 4.24
N PRO A 208 7.17 15.59 5.00
CA PRO A 208 7.20 14.98 6.33
C PRO A 208 6.21 15.61 7.31
N LYS A 209 5.93 16.93 7.19
CA LYS A 209 4.99 17.65 8.06
C LYS A 209 3.57 17.10 8.00
N ARG A 210 3.23 16.37 6.93
CA ARG A 210 1.91 15.73 6.78
C ARG A 210 1.82 14.37 7.49
N MET A 211 2.95 13.81 7.91
CA MET A 211 3.04 12.64 8.78
C MET A 211 3.28 13.03 10.24
N GLU A 212 3.81 14.23 10.49
CA GLU A 212 3.96 14.78 11.84
C GLU A 212 2.57 14.99 12.48
N ARG A 213 2.31 14.30 13.58
CA ARG A 213 1.09 14.39 14.37
C ARG A 213 1.40 14.21 15.85
#